data_AF-W9A7Q3-F1
#
_entry.id   AF-W9A7Q3-F1
#
_cell.length_a   1.000
_cell.length_b   1.000
_cell.length_c   1.000
_cell.angle_alpha   90.00
_cell.angle_beta   90.00
_cell.angle_gamma   90.00
#
_symmetry.space_group_name_H-M   'P 1'
#
loop_
_entity.id
_entity.type
_entity.pdbx_description
1 polymer ?
#
loop_
_entity_poly.entity_id
_entity_poly.type
_entity_poly.pdbx_seq_one_letter_code
_entity_poly.pdbx_strand_id
1 'polypeptide(L)' 'MDQQKKLELKWKDYQRFTAVLLILSSYLYMGAIINTYMQPSSNGDMLFVLSLAGIITGIILAVKQLNIKKEIENER' A
#
# COMPACT_ATOMS: atom_id res chain seq x y z
N MET A 1 -4.30 -8.72 -27.97
CA MET A 1 -3.48 -8.73 -26.74
C MET A 1 -4.06 -9.78 -25.82
N ASP A 2 -3.31 -10.87 -25.57
CA ASP A 2 -3.75 -11.97 -24.71
C ASP A 2 -4.22 -11.48 -23.34
N GLN A 3 -5.38 -11.98 -22.90
CA GLN A 3 -5.96 -11.64 -21.60
C GLN A 3 -5.00 -11.94 -20.44
N GLN A 4 -4.21 -13.02 -20.56
CA GLN A 4 -3.17 -13.39 -19.59
C GLN A 4 -2.07 -12.31 -19.45
N LYS A 5 -1.59 -11.71 -20.55
CA LYS A 5 -0.62 -10.62 -20.49
C LYS A 5 -1.16 -9.38 -19.79
N LYS A 6 -2.46 -9.09 -19.92
CA LYS A 6 -3.11 -7.99 -19.20
C LYS A 6 -3.20 -8.27 -17.69
N LEU A 7 -3.55 -9.51 -17.32
CA LEU A 7 -3.61 -9.96 -15.93
C LEU A 7 -2.23 -9.89 -15.25
N GLU A 8 -1.17 -10.30 -15.96
CA GLU A 8 0.20 -10.26 -15.42
C GLU A 8 0.71 -8.83 -15.22
N LEU A 9 0.42 -7.92 -16.16
CA LEU A 9 0.72 -6.49 -16.02
C LEU A 9 -0.02 -5.89 -14.82
N LYS A 10 -1.32 -6.18 -14.69
CA LYS A 10 -2.14 -5.69 -13.59
C LYS A 10 -1.61 -6.18 -12.24
N TRP A 11 -1.14 -7.44 -12.16
CA TRP A 11 -0.52 -7.98 -10.95
C TRP A 11 0.78 -7.24 -10.58
N LYS A 12 1.67 -6.97 -11.56
CA LYS A 12 2.90 -6.19 -11.35
C LYS A 12 2.60 -4.77 -10.89
N ASP A 13 1.54 -4.14 -11.40
CA ASP A 13 1.12 -2.81 -10.98
C ASP A 13 0.63 -2.79 -9.53
N TYR A 14 -0.20 -3.76 -9.12
CA TYR A 14 -0.60 -3.90 -7.71
C TYR A 14 0.60 -4.10 -6.78
N GLN A 15 1.61 -4.87 -7.20
CA GLN A 15 2.84 -5.03 -6.43
C GLN A 15 3.57 -3.71 -6.23
N ARG A 16 3.78 -2.95 -7.32
CA ARG A 16 4.46 -1.66 -7.28
C ARG A 16 3.69 -0.65 -6.43
N PHE A 17 2.37 -0.60 -6.59
CA PHE A 17 1.53 0.31 -5.83
C PHE A 17 1.56 0.01 -4.34
N THR A 18 1.52 -1.27 -3.96
CA THR A 18 1.64 -1.70 -2.56
C THR A 18 2.98 -1.30 -1.96
N ALA A 19 4.08 -1.47 -2.70
CA ALA A 19 5.41 -1.07 -2.25
C ALA A 19 5.50 0.45 -2.00
N VAL A 20 5.01 1.26 -2.95
CA VAL A 20 4.99 2.73 -2.79
C VAL A 20 4.13 3.14 -1.60
N LEU A 21 2.98 2.48 -1.40
CA LEU A 21 2.07 2.79 -0.31
C LEU A 21 2.66 2.44 1.07
N LEU A 22 3.44 1.36 1.16
CA LEU A 22 4.18 1.02 2.38
C LEU A 22 5.26 2.06 2.69
N ILE A 23 6.00 2.51 1.67
CA ILE A 23 7.02 3.57 1.83
C ILE A 23 6.35 4.87 2.31
N LEU A 24 5.25 5.29 1.67
CA LEU A 24 4.49 6.47 2.04
C LEU A 24 3.96 6.37 3.48
N SER A 25 3.40 5.22 3.85
CA SER A 25 2.88 4.99 5.19
C SER A 25 3.98 5.07 6.25
N SER A 26 5.17 4.54 5.94
CA SER A 26 6.35 4.62 6.81
C SER A 26 6.82 6.06 7.01
N TYR A 27 6.77 6.87 5.93
CA TYR A 27 7.08 8.30 5.98
C TYR A 27 6.07 9.08 6.82
N LEU A 28 4.78 8.81 6.66
CA LEU A 28 3.72 9.43 7.45
C LEU A 28 3.83 9.06 8.93
N TYR A 29 4.17 7.81 9.23
CA TYR A 29 4.38 7.34 10.60
C TYR A 29 5.59 8.04 11.26
N MET A 30 6.71 8.16 10.55
CA MET A 30 7.86 8.94 11.02
C MET A 30 7.50 10.42 11.23
N GLY A 31 6.73 10.99 10.31
CA GLY A 31 6.18 12.34 10.44
C GLY A 31 5.34 12.49 11.71
N ALA A 32 4.48 11.53 12.02
CA ALA A 32 3.70 11.51 13.26
C ALA A 32 4.60 11.48 14.51
N ILE A 33 5.64 10.63 14.52
CA ILE A 33 6.60 10.58 15.64
C ILE A 33 7.28 11.93 15.84
N ILE A 34 7.80 12.54 14.77
CA ILE A 34 8.46 13.84 14.84
C ILE A 34 7.50 14.90 15.40
N ASN A 35 6.27 14.91 14.90
CA ASN A 35 5.29 15.94 15.22
C ASN A 35 4.64 15.78 16.61
N THR A 36 4.67 14.58 17.17
CA THR A 36 4.19 14.30 18.53
C THR A 36 5.29 14.47 19.57
N TYR A 37 6.52 14.04 19.28
CA TYR A 37 7.58 13.94 20.29
C TYR A 37 8.74 14.94 20.12
N MET A 38 9.12 15.29 18.89
CA MET A 38 10.30 16.15 18.65
C MET A 38 9.92 17.63 18.48
N GLN A 39 8.82 17.90 17.77
CA GLN A 39 8.29 19.24 17.58
C GLN A 39 6.76 19.19 17.74
N PRO A 40 6.25 19.26 18.99
CA PRO A 40 4.83 19.12 19.27
C PRO A 40 4.01 20.13 18.45
N SER A 41 3.26 19.64 17.47
CA SER A 41 2.23 20.42 16.78
C SER A 41 0.92 19.65 16.75
N SER A 42 -0.19 20.35 16.53
CA SER A 42 -1.54 19.78 16.53
C SER A 42 -1.79 18.74 15.43
N ASN A 43 -0.85 18.52 14.52
CA ASN A 43 -1.05 17.70 13.33
C ASN A 43 -0.50 16.27 13.46
N GLY A 44 0.10 15.89 14.60
CA GLY A 44 0.63 14.54 14.83
C GLY A 44 -0.43 13.44 14.70
N ASP A 45 -1.61 13.67 15.27
CA ASP A 45 -2.74 12.72 15.20
C ASP A 45 -3.20 12.47 13.77
N MET A 46 -3.26 13.53 12.95
CA MET A 46 -3.65 13.43 11.54
C MET A 46 -2.64 12.59 10.74
N LEU A 47 -1.34 12.79 10.95
CA LEU A 47 -0.29 12.00 10.30
C LEU A 47 -0.35 10.53 10.72
N PHE A 48 -0.65 10.26 11.98
CA PHE A 48 -0.83 8.89 12.48
C PHE A 48 -2.03 8.20 11.82
N VAL A 49 -3.18 8.87 11.76
CA VAL A 49 -4.38 8.34 11.07
C VAL A 49 -4.11 8.08 9.58
N LEU A 50 -3.42 9.00 8.90
CA LEU A 50 -3.04 8.81 7.49
C LEU A 50 -2.10 7.63 7.29
N SER A 51 -1.15 7.41 8.21
CA SER A 51 -0.25 6.26 8.16
C SER A 51 -1.02 4.93 8.30
N LEU A 52 -1.98 4.87 9.25
CA LEU A 52 -2.84 3.70 9.46
C LEU A 52 -3.73 3.44 8.24
N ALA A 53 -4.33 4.48 7.67
CA ALA A 53 -5.14 4.37 6.46
C ALA A 53 -4.31 3.86 5.27
N GLY A 54 -3.06 4.32 5.14
CA GLY A 54 -2.11 3.85 4.13
C GLY A 54 -1.79 2.37 4.28
N ILE A 55 -1.53 1.90 5.51
CA ILE A 55 -1.27 0.48 5.80
C ILE A 55 -2.50 -0.38 5.47
N ILE A 56 -3.70 0.02 5.92
CA ILE A 56 -4.95 -0.71 5.66
C ILE A 56 -5.19 -0.82 4.15
N THR A 57 -5.03 0.29 3.43
CA THR A 57 -5.19 0.31 1.97
C THR A 57 -4.15 -0.59 1.29
N GLY A 58 -2.91 -0.61 1.78
CA GLY A 58 -1.86 -1.51 1.31
C GLY A 58 -2.20 -2.98 1.51
N ILE A 59 -2.76 -3.34 2.68
CA ILE A 59 -3.23 -4.71 2.95
C ILE A 59 -4.33 -5.11 1.98
N ILE A 60 -5.32 -4.23 1.74
CA ILE A 60 -6.41 -4.50 0.79
C ILE A 60 -5.86 -4.74 -0.63
N LEU A 61 -4.90 -3.92 -1.07
CA LEU A 61 -4.26 -4.07 -2.38
C LEU A 61 -3.42 -5.35 -2.46
N ALA A 62 -2.71 -5.71 -1.41
CA ALA A 62 -1.95 -6.96 -1.34
C ALA A 62 -2.86 -8.20 -1.42
N VAL A 63 -4.02 -8.17 -0.74
CA VAL A 63 -5.02 -9.25 -0.84
C VAL A 63 -5.56 -9.36 -2.27
N LYS A 64 -5.89 -8.23 -2.92
CA LYS A 64 -6.30 -8.22 -4.33
C LYS A 64 -5.21 -8.77 -5.25
N GLN A 65 -3.95 -8.42 -5.00
CA GLN A 65 -2.81 -8.93 -5.73
C GLN A 65 -2.70 -10.46 -5.62
N LEU A 66 -2.89 -11.02 -4.41
CA LEU A 66 -2.87 -12.47 -4.20
C LEU A 66 -4.01 -13.18 -4.95
N ASN A 67 -5.20 -12.61 -4.98
CA ASN A 67 -6.33 -13.18 -5.72
C ASN A 67 -6.05 -13.21 -7.23
N ILE A 68 -5.49 -12.13 -7.80
CA ILE A 68 -5.09 -12.08 -9.21
C ILE A 68 -4.01 -13.13 -9.52
N LYS A 69 -3.04 -13.32 -8.61
CA LYS A 69 -2.00 -14.34 -8.77
C LYS A 69 -2.60 -15.75 -8.86
N LYS A 70 -3.57 -16.06 -7.98
CA LYS A 70 -4.29 -17.34 -7.99
C LYS A 70 -5.05 -17.56 -9.30
N GLU A 71 -5.69 -16.51 -9.82
CA GLU A 71 -6.44 -16.60 -11.08
C GLU A 71 -5.53 -16.89 -12.28
N ILE A 72 -4.35 -16.26 -12.33
CA ILE A 72 -3.32 -16.56 -13.35
C ILE A 72 -2.79 -18.01 -13.23
N GLU A 73 -2.63 -18.52 -12.01
CA GLU A 73 -2.11 -19.87 -11.75
C GLU A 73 -3.14 -20.96 -12.07
N ASN A 74 -4.44 -20.68 -11.94
CA ASN A 74 -5.53 -21.62 -12.20
C ASN A 74 -5.91 -21.71 -13.70
N GLU A 75 -5.57 -20.70 -14.51
CA GLU A 75 -5.75 -20.68 -15.98
C GLU A 75 -4.58 -21.34 -16.75
N ARG A 76 -3.59 -21.89 -16.05
CA ARG A 76 -2.34 -22.41 -16.63
C ARG A 76 -2.25 -23.92 -16.55
#